data_AF-A0A9P5XLQ7-F1
#
_entry.id   AF-A0A9P5XLQ7-F1
#
_cell.length_a   1.000
_cell.length_b   1.000
_cell.length_c   1.000
_cell.angle_alpha   90.00
_cell.angle_beta   90.00
_cell.angle_gamma   90.00
#
_symmetry.space_group_name_H-M   'P 1'
#
loop_
_entity.id
_entity.type
_entity.pdbx_description
1 polymer ?
#
loop_
_entity_poly.entity_id
_entity_poly.type
_entity_poly.pdbx_seq_one_letter_code
_entity_poly.pdbx_strand_id
1 'polypeptide(L)'
;MEVLNGRSALLSNYEVLTLLKELENDHLARSKAAMRIKKEEEVASGQHTHTDVLPDISENLRTIQVEAIQYLSSEHLPTTSQTPTGVSNLITALAPYDLTKSEKLQIVNLAPTRPVELYVIIEELEDRLGDSMDTILDTIKSSLSAPPPSHVNGKSTTFTSTATSLLGASSSSGGRGTWDEVDAEAIIDDVEFVDHAGEAEGDLDVDDE
;
A
#
# COMPACT_ATOMS: atom_id res chain seq x y z
N MET A 1 -27.72 -4.84 18.05
CA MET A 1 -27.48 -4.42 16.65
C MET A 1 -28.08 -5.50 15.77
N GLU A 2 -28.97 -5.16 14.85
CA GLU A 2 -29.65 -6.11 13.95
C GLU A 2 -29.23 -5.87 12.51
N VAL A 3 -28.98 -6.95 11.75
CA VAL A 3 -28.55 -6.87 10.34
C VAL A 3 -29.79 -6.85 9.46
N LEU A 4 -30.04 -5.72 8.78
CA LEU A 4 -31.17 -5.58 7.86
C LEU A 4 -30.94 -6.35 6.54
N ASN A 5 -29.77 -6.16 5.94
CA ASN A 5 -29.39 -6.79 4.67
C ASN A 5 -27.94 -7.29 4.76
N GLY A 6 -27.73 -8.60 4.80
CA GLY A 6 -26.40 -9.20 4.93
C GLY A 6 -25.49 -9.00 3.70
N ARG A 7 -26.06 -8.72 2.52
CA ARG A 7 -25.33 -8.48 1.26
C ARG A 7 -25.98 -7.32 0.50
N SER A 8 -25.69 -6.09 0.91
CA SER A 8 -26.24 -4.88 0.28
C SER A 8 -25.59 -4.58 -1.07
N ALA A 9 -24.28 -4.81 -1.19
CA ALA A 9 -23.50 -4.50 -2.37
C ALA A 9 -22.34 -5.50 -2.56
N LEU A 10 -21.84 -5.55 -3.79
CA LEU A 10 -20.58 -6.19 -4.13
C LEU A 10 -19.62 -5.08 -4.53
N LEU A 11 -18.41 -5.10 -3.96
CA LEU A 11 -17.36 -4.13 -4.22
C LEU A 11 -16.17 -4.88 -4.84
N SER A 12 -15.61 -4.32 -5.90
CA SER A 12 -14.37 -4.79 -6.50
C SER A 12 -13.16 -4.41 -5.64
N ASN A 13 -12.08 -5.18 -5.79
CA ASN A 13 -10.81 -4.90 -5.12
C ASN A 13 -10.31 -3.48 -5.41
N TYR A 14 -10.54 -2.99 -6.64
CA TYR A 14 -10.18 -1.64 -7.07
C TYR A 14 -10.98 -0.56 -6.32
N GLU A 15 -12.30 -0.73 -6.17
CA GLU A 15 -13.16 0.22 -5.44
C GLU A 15 -12.79 0.26 -3.96
N VAL A 16 -12.57 -0.91 -3.35
CA VAL A 16 -12.14 -1.01 -1.96
C VAL A 16 -10.79 -0.32 -1.76
N LEU A 17 -9.80 -0.58 -2.63
CA LEU A 17 -8.49 0.06 -2.55
C LEU A 17 -8.58 1.58 -2.70
N THR A 18 -9.38 2.05 -3.66
CA THR A 18 -9.59 3.48 -3.90
C THR A 18 -10.17 4.15 -2.67
N LEU A 19 -11.22 3.56 -2.09
CA LEU A 19 -11.86 4.07 -0.88
C LEU A 19 -10.91 4.08 0.33
N LEU A 20 -10.14 3.01 0.54
CA LEU A 20 -9.21 2.94 1.67
C LEU A 20 -8.09 4.00 1.57
N LYS A 21 -7.60 4.27 0.36
CA LYS A 21 -6.63 5.34 0.09
C LYS A 21 -7.21 6.73 0.31
N GLU A 22 -8.47 6.96 -0.08
CA GLU A 22 -9.19 8.20 0.20
C GLU A 22 -9.30 8.44 1.71
N LEU A 23 -9.74 7.43 2.46
CA LEU A 23 -9.83 7.50 3.92
C LEU A 23 -8.48 7.73 4.60
N GLU A 24 -7.40 7.16 4.07
CA GLU A 24 -6.04 7.37 4.59
C GLU A 24 -5.56 8.80 4.34
N ASN A 25 -5.79 9.33 3.14
CA ASN A 25 -5.46 10.71 2.79
C ASN A 25 -6.25 11.71 3.64
N ASP A 26 -7.54 11.48 3.86
CA ASP A 26 -8.38 12.30 4.73
C ASP A 26 -7.87 12.30 6.17
N HIS A 27 -7.49 11.13 6.68
CA HIS A 27 -6.92 11.01 8.02
C HIS A 27 -5.60 11.78 8.14
N LEU A 28 -4.69 11.62 7.16
CA LEU A 28 -3.43 12.36 7.10
C LEU A 28 -3.66 13.88 7.01
N ALA A 29 -4.63 14.32 6.21
CA ALA A 29 -4.98 15.73 6.08
C ALA A 29 -5.50 16.31 7.40
N ARG A 30 -6.41 15.60 8.08
CA ARG A 30 -6.93 16.01 9.40
C ARG A 30 -5.85 16.04 10.47
N SER A 31 -5.00 15.01 10.54
CA SER A 31 -3.90 14.94 11.50
C SER A 31 -2.88 16.07 11.28
N LYS A 32 -2.50 16.36 10.02
CA LYS A 32 -1.61 17.48 9.68
C LYS A 32 -2.22 18.83 10.03
N ALA A 33 -3.52 19.03 9.79
CA ALA A 33 -4.21 20.28 10.14
C ALA A 33 -4.25 20.49 11.66
N ALA A 34 -4.59 19.45 12.43
CA ALA A 34 -4.62 19.50 13.88
C ALA A 34 -3.23 19.82 14.48
N MET A 35 -2.16 19.20 13.96
CA MET A 35 -0.80 19.52 14.38
C MET A 35 -0.37 20.96 14.04
N ARG A 36 -0.78 21.50 12.89
CA ARG A 36 -0.50 22.91 12.54
C ARG A 36 -1.20 23.89 13.47
N ILE A 37 -2.48 23.65 13.76
CA ILE A 37 -3.26 24.49 14.68
C ILE A 37 -2.63 24.47 16.07
N LYS A 38 -2.27 23.29 16.59
CA LYS A 38 -1.61 23.19 17.90
C LYS A 38 -0.27 23.93 17.93
N LYS A 39 0.55 23.79 16.88
CA LYS A 39 1.83 24.50 16.80
C LYS A 39 1.63 26.02 16.82
N GLU A 40 0.61 26.53 16.12
CA GLU A 40 0.26 27.96 16.13
C GLU A 40 -0.26 28.40 17.51
N GLU A 41 -1.10 27.60 18.17
CA GLU A 41 -1.62 27.88 19.51
C GLU A 41 -0.54 27.85 20.59
N GLU A 42 0.39 26.89 20.56
CA GLU A 42 1.53 26.79 21.49
C GLU A 42 2.46 28.00 21.35
N VAL A 43 2.75 28.44 20.12
CA VAL A 43 3.55 29.63 19.86
C VAL A 43 2.84 30.91 20.33
N ALA A 44 1.51 30.98 20.24
CA ALA A 44 0.74 32.15 20.65
C ALA A 44 0.45 32.23 22.16
N SER A 45 0.31 31.09 22.85
CA SER A 45 -0.16 31.03 24.23
C SER A 45 0.92 30.64 25.26
N GLY A 46 2.07 30.12 24.83
CA GLY A 46 3.20 29.75 25.70
C GLY A 46 2.87 28.69 26.77
N GLN A 47 1.69 28.09 26.71
CA GLN A 47 1.22 27.05 27.63
C GLN A 47 1.19 25.70 26.92
N HIS A 48 1.96 24.75 27.45
CA HIS A 48 1.96 23.37 27.00
C HIS A 48 0.68 22.69 27.51
N THR A 49 -0.34 22.59 26.66
CA THR A 49 -1.53 21.79 26.97
C THR A 49 -1.36 20.36 26.46
N HIS A 50 -1.50 19.39 27.36
CA HIS A 50 -1.32 17.96 27.08
C HIS A 50 -2.59 17.34 26.45
N THR A 51 -3.22 18.05 25.52
CA THR A 51 -4.34 17.54 24.73
C THR A 51 -3.81 16.65 23.61
N ASP A 52 -4.36 15.44 23.55
CA ASP A 52 -4.08 14.48 22.48
C ASP A 52 -4.67 15.01 21.17
N VAL A 53 -3.81 15.17 20.16
CA VAL A 53 -4.05 15.98 18.95
C VAL A 53 -4.52 15.12 17.79
N LEU A 54 -4.41 13.81 17.94
CA LEU A 54 -4.67 12.87 16.85
C LEU A 54 -6.18 12.67 16.67
N PRO A 55 -6.66 12.62 15.42
CA PRO A 55 -8.03 12.21 15.14
C PRO A 55 -8.28 10.84 15.77
N ASP A 56 -9.37 10.72 16.52
CA ASP A 56 -9.76 9.48 17.23
C ASP A 56 -10.18 8.39 16.24
N ILE A 57 -9.20 7.71 15.65
CA ILE A 57 -9.38 6.48 14.88
C ILE A 57 -8.90 5.33 15.74
N SER A 58 -9.78 4.36 15.98
CA SER A 58 -9.42 3.14 16.69
C SER A 58 -8.21 2.43 16.05
N GLU A 59 -7.26 2.00 16.87
CA GLU A 59 -6.05 1.31 16.43
C GLU A 59 -6.35 0.07 15.57
N ASN A 60 -7.40 -0.66 15.92
CA ASN A 60 -7.86 -1.84 15.16
C ASN A 60 -8.28 -1.47 13.73
N LEU A 61 -9.02 -0.37 13.56
CA LEU A 61 -9.41 0.10 12.23
C LEU A 61 -8.19 0.54 11.43
N ARG A 62 -7.24 1.22 12.08
CA ARG A 62 -6.00 1.66 11.43
C ARG A 62 -5.17 0.47 10.94
N THR A 63 -5.05 -0.56 11.75
CA THR A 63 -4.32 -1.79 11.41
C THR A 63 -4.94 -2.46 10.18
N ILE A 64 -6.26 -2.69 10.21
CA ILE A 64 -7.00 -3.29 9.08
C ILE A 64 -6.84 -2.44 7.81
N GLN A 65 -6.91 -1.11 7.92
CA GLN A 65 -6.77 -0.21 6.78
C GLN A 65 -5.38 -0.35 6.13
N VAL A 66 -4.31 -0.27 6.93
CA VAL A 66 -2.93 -0.34 6.42
C VAL A 66 -2.64 -1.71 5.79
N GLU A 67 -3.03 -2.79 6.47
CA GLU A 67 -2.85 -4.16 5.96
C GLU A 67 -3.66 -4.43 4.68
N ALA A 68 -4.90 -3.96 4.62
CA ALA A 68 -5.74 -4.11 3.44
C ALA A 68 -5.19 -3.32 2.25
N ILE A 69 -4.72 -2.08 2.45
CA ILE A 69 -4.05 -1.30 1.40
C ILE A 69 -2.77 -2.02 0.94
N GLN A 70 -1.97 -2.56 1.86
CA GLN A 70 -0.75 -3.29 1.54
C GLN A 70 -1.04 -4.54 0.70
N TYR A 71 -2.02 -5.35 1.11
CA TYR A 71 -2.43 -6.54 0.36
C TYR A 71 -2.97 -6.17 -1.02
N LEU A 72 -3.91 -5.22 -1.09
CA LEU A 72 -4.54 -4.80 -2.33
C LEU A 72 -3.61 -3.99 -3.24
N SER A 73 -2.45 -3.54 -2.78
CA SER A 73 -1.42 -2.86 -3.60
C SER A 73 -0.25 -3.78 -3.96
N SER A 74 -0.31 -5.06 -3.61
CA SER A 74 0.75 -6.01 -3.88
C SER A 74 0.90 -6.33 -5.37
N GLU A 75 2.12 -6.61 -5.80
CA GLU A 75 2.48 -6.78 -7.23
C GLU A 75 1.77 -7.94 -7.94
N HIS A 76 1.25 -8.91 -7.19
CA HIS A 76 0.56 -10.07 -7.74
C HIS A 76 -0.93 -9.83 -8.00
N LEU A 77 -1.49 -8.71 -7.54
CA LEU A 77 -2.85 -8.29 -7.84
C LEU A 77 -2.87 -7.28 -9.00
N PRO A 78 -3.91 -7.31 -9.85
CA PRO A 78 -4.01 -6.41 -11.00
C PRO A 78 -4.44 -4.98 -10.62
N THR A 79 -4.85 -4.76 -9.37
CA THR A 79 -5.37 -3.50 -8.83
C THR A 79 -4.45 -2.29 -9.06
N THR A 80 -3.13 -2.48 -9.06
CA THR A 80 -2.16 -1.41 -9.33
C THR A 80 -2.11 -0.99 -10.80
N SER A 81 -2.46 -1.89 -11.71
CA SER A 81 -2.52 -1.65 -13.15
C SER A 81 -3.92 -1.22 -13.61
N GLN A 82 -4.90 -1.24 -12.72
CA GLN A 82 -6.28 -0.88 -13.05
C GLN A 82 -6.51 0.62 -12.99
N THR A 83 -7.45 1.08 -13.83
CA THR A 83 -7.90 2.47 -13.91
C THR A 83 -9.42 2.49 -13.81
N PRO A 84 -10.04 3.59 -13.32
CA PRO A 84 -11.49 3.62 -13.13
C PRO A 84 -12.22 3.55 -14.48
N THR A 85 -11.65 4.17 -15.52
CA THR A 85 -12.13 4.09 -16.89
C THR A 85 -11.95 2.68 -17.47
N GLY A 86 -10.79 2.04 -17.23
CA GLY A 86 -10.53 0.66 -17.65
C GLY A 86 -11.53 -0.34 -17.06
N VAL A 87 -11.81 -0.25 -15.76
CA VAL A 87 -12.78 -1.12 -15.08
C VAL A 87 -14.20 -0.89 -15.60
N SER A 88 -14.63 0.36 -15.77
CA SER A 88 -15.96 0.68 -16.32
C SER A 88 -16.13 0.18 -17.76
N ASN A 89 -15.10 0.35 -18.59
CA ASN A 89 -15.11 -0.12 -19.97
C ASN A 89 -15.13 -1.65 -20.02
N LEU A 90 -14.37 -2.32 -19.16
CA LEU A 90 -14.36 -3.79 -19.06
C LEU A 90 -15.74 -4.32 -18.69
N ILE A 91 -16.40 -3.77 -17.67
CA ILE A 91 -17.74 -4.20 -17.25
C ILE A 91 -18.75 -4.00 -18.40
N THR A 92 -18.65 -2.89 -19.12
CA THR A 92 -19.52 -2.59 -20.27
C THR A 92 -19.27 -3.56 -21.42
N ALA A 93 -18.01 -3.87 -21.71
CA ALA A 93 -17.62 -4.82 -22.75
C ALA A 93 -17.98 -6.28 -22.38
N LEU A 94 -18.07 -6.59 -21.09
CA LEU A 94 -18.54 -7.89 -20.59
C LEU A 94 -20.07 -8.02 -20.55
N ALA A 95 -20.80 -6.93 -20.78
CA ALA A 95 -22.27 -6.92 -20.73
C ALA A 95 -22.96 -7.84 -21.77
N PRO A 96 -22.47 -7.97 -23.02
CA PRO A 96 -23.09 -8.83 -24.04
C PRO A 96 -22.96 -10.32 -23.76
N TYR A 97 -21.96 -10.73 -22.97
CA TYR A 97 -21.75 -12.13 -22.63
C TYR A 97 -22.67 -12.53 -21.48
N ASP A 98 -23.19 -13.75 -21.55
CA ASP A 98 -23.98 -14.36 -20.49
C ASP A 98 -23.08 -14.72 -19.32
N LEU A 99 -22.66 -13.71 -18.55
CA LEU A 99 -21.84 -13.82 -17.35
C LEU A 99 -22.61 -13.30 -16.14
N THR A 100 -22.56 -14.06 -15.05
CA THR A 100 -23.15 -13.68 -13.78
C THR A 100 -22.43 -12.47 -13.17
N LYS A 101 -23.09 -11.78 -12.23
CA LYS A 101 -22.48 -10.64 -11.54
C LYS A 101 -21.20 -11.04 -10.78
N SER A 102 -21.17 -12.25 -10.23
CA SER A 102 -20.01 -12.78 -9.50
C SER A 102 -18.83 -13.07 -10.44
N GLU A 103 -19.09 -13.67 -11.62
CA GLU A 103 -18.03 -13.92 -12.62
C GLU A 103 -17.45 -12.61 -13.14
N LYS A 104 -18.29 -11.63 -13.47
CA LYS A 104 -17.83 -10.28 -13.86
C LYS A 104 -16.95 -9.65 -12.78
N LEU A 105 -17.36 -9.77 -11.52
CA LEU A 105 -16.57 -9.28 -10.38
C LEU A 105 -15.23 -10.01 -10.24
N GLN A 106 -15.21 -11.34 -10.41
CA GLN A 106 -13.98 -12.13 -10.39
C GLN A 106 -13.03 -11.79 -11.54
N ILE A 107 -13.57 -11.59 -12.75
CA ILE A 107 -12.79 -11.12 -13.90
C ILE A 107 -12.17 -9.75 -13.61
N VAL A 108 -12.93 -8.82 -13.04
CA VAL A 108 -12.39 -7.52 -12.63
C VAL A 108 -11.32 -7.68 -11.53
N ASN A 109 -11.53 -8.54 -10.54
CA ASN A 109 -10.60 -8.67 -9.41
C ASN A 109 -9.30 -9.40 -9.75
N LEU A 110 -9.35 -10.38 -10.66
CA LEU A 110 -8.21 -11.23 -11.03
C LEU A 110 -7.56 -10.82 -12.35
N ALA A 111 -8.28 -10.13 -13.22
CA ALA A 111 -7.86 -9.71 -14.56
C ALA A 111 -7.16 -10.85 -15.35
N PRO A 112 -7.88 -11.94 -15.66
CA PRO A 112 -7.28 -13.11 -16.27
C PRO A 112 -6.72 -12.78 -17.67
N THR A 113 -5.45 -13.10 -17.88
CA THR A 113 -4.73 -12.82 -19.14
C THR A 113 -4.50 -14.08 -19.97
N ARG A 114 -4.71 -15.25 -19.37
CA ARG A 114 -4.53 -16.56 -19.99
C ARG A 114 -5.85 -17.34 -20.00
N PRO A 115 -6.11 -18.17 -21.03
CA PRO A 115 -7.32 -18.99 -21.11
C PRO A 115 -7.54 -19.86 -19.86
N VAL A 116 -6.48 -20.47 -19.33
CA VAL A 116 -6.54 -21.33 -18.14
C VAL A 116 -7.08 -20.61 -16.90
N GLU A 117 -6.93 -19.29 -16.81
CA GLU A 117 -7.46 -18.49 -15.69
C GLU A 117 -8.96 -18.25 -15.85
N LEU A 118 -9.46 -18.11 -17.08
CA LEU A 118 -10.91 -18.00 -17.34
C LEU A 118 -11.65 -19.29 -17.02
N TYR A 119 -11.06 -20.46 -17.30
CA TYR A 119 -11.64 -21.77 -16.92
C TYR A 119 -11.83 -21.94 -15.41
N VAL A 120 -11.05 -21.23 -14.59
CA VAL A 120 -11.20 -21.28 -13.12
C VAL A 120 -12.34 -20.38 -12.63
N ILE A 121 -12.71 -19.36 -13.42
CA ILE A 121 -13.71 -18.36 -13.05
C ILE A 121 -15.10 -18.74 -13.57
N ILE A 122 -15.18 -19.26 -14.80
CA ILE A 122 -16.44 -19.46 -15.53
C ILE A 122 -16.66 -20.97 -15.71
N GLU A 123 -17.79 -21.46 -15.22
CA GLU A 123 -18.26 -22.83 -15.48
C GLU A 123 -18.80 -22.95 -16.91
N GLU A 124 -18.59 -24.12 -17.53
CA GLU A 124 -19.04 -24.43 -18.90
C GLU A 124 -18.61 -23.35 -19.92
N LEU A 125 -17.36 -22.86 -19.79
CA LEU A 125 -16.79 -21.77 -20.58
C LEU A 125 -17.00 -21.94 -22.10
N GLU A 126 -16.73 -23.14 -22.62
CA GLU A 126 -16.80 -23.44 -24.05
C GLU A 126 -18.23 -23.28 -24.59
N ASP A 127 -19.22 -23.75 -23.85
CA ASP A 127 -20.64 -23.68 -24.25
C ASP A 127 -21.17 -22.25 -24.19
N ARG A 128 -20.69 -21.43 -23.25
CA ARG A 128 -21.18 -20.06 -23.02
C ARG A 128 -20.49 -19.00 -23.86
N LEU A 129 -19.18 -19.11 -24.07
CA LEU A 129 -18.38 -18.10 -24.79
C LEU A 129 -18.04 -18.53 -26.22
N GLY A 130 -17.95 -19.84 -26.50
CA GLY A 130 -17.52 -20.38 -27.79
C GLY A 130 -16.25 -19.70 -28.29
N ASP A 131 -16.32 -19.11 -29.48
CA ASP A 131 -15.20 -18.45 -30.15
C ASP A 131 -14.86 -17.05 -29.56
N SER A 132 -15.63 -16.54 -28.60
CA SER A 132 -15.45 -15.20 -28.01
C SER A 132 -14.42 -15.17 -26.86
N MET A 133 -13.77 -16.29 -26.56
CA MET A 133 -12.80 -16.36 -25.46
C MET A 133 -11.61 -15.42 -25.69
N ASP A 134 -11.04 -15.44 -26.90
CA ASP A 134 -9.87 -14.63 -27.23
C ASP A 134 -10.20 -13.13 -27.20
N THR A 135 -11.40 -12.75 -27.66
CA THR A 135 -11.85 -11.35 -27.65
C THR A 135 -12.03 -10.82 -26.22
N ILE A 136 -12.51 -11.65 -25.29
CA ILE A 136 -12.61 -11.30 -23.87
C ILE A 136 -11.22 -11.13 -23.26
N LEU A 137 -10.29 -12.05 -23.53
CA LEU A 137 -8.91 -11.94 -23.04
C LEU A 137 -8.24 -10.65 -23.53
N ASP A 138 -8.45 -10.27 -24.79
CA ASP A 138 -7.90 -9.03 -25.35
C ASP A 138 -8.57 -7.79 -24.76
N THR A 139 -9.87 -7.86 -24.48
CA THR A 139 -10.60 -6.80 -23.76
C THR A 139 -10.05 -6.61 -22.35
N ILE A 140 -9.77 -7.69 -21.63
CA ILE A 140 -9.20 -7.64 -20.28
C ILE A 140 -7.80 -7.02 -20.34
N LYS A 141 -6.93 -7.48 -21.24
CA LYS A 141 -5.57 -6.93 -21.39
C LYS A 141 -5.57 -5.45 -21.74
N SER A 142 -6.48 -5.01 -22.61
CA SER A 142 -6.60 -3.60 -23.00
C SER A 142 -7.21 -2.71 -21.92
N SER A 143 -7.91 -3.29 -20.93
CA SER A 143 -8.44 -2.53 -19.78
C SER A 143 -7.38 -2.18 -18.72
N LEU A 144 -6.25 -2.88 -18.73
CA LEU A 144 -5.14 -2.64 -17.82
C LEU A 144 -4.21 -1.56 -18.39
N SER A 145 -3.71 -0.69 -17.52
CA SER A 145 -2.61 0.21 -17.88
C SER A 145 -1.38 -0.61 -18.22
N ALA A 146 -0.70 -0.27 -19.31
CA ALA A 146 0.57 -0.87 -19.66
C ALA A 146 1.56 -0.70 -18.49
N PRO A 147 2.37 -1.72 -18.17
CA PRO A 147 3.48 -1.54 -17.23
C PRO A 147 4.43 -0.47 -17.80
N PRO A 148 5.08 0.35 -16.94
CA PRO A 148 6.12 1.26 -17.41
C PRO A 148 7.19 0.46 -18.16
N PRO A 149 7.76 0.99 -19.26
CA PRO A 149 8.74 0.26 -20.05
C PRO A 149 9.95 -0.06 -19.17
N SER A 150 10.11 -1.33 -18.81
CA SER A 150 11.35 -1.85 -18.27
C SER A 150 12.44 -1.65 -19.34
N HIS A 151 13.38 -0.73 -19.09
CA HIS A 151 14.55 -0.54 -19.93
C HIS A 151 15.36 -1.84 -20.02
N VAL A 152 15.18 -2.59 -21.11
CA VAL A 152 16.04 -3.73 -21.46
C VAL A 152 17.31 -3.16 -22.07
N ASN A 153 18.32 -2.87 -21.25
CA ASN A 153 19.65 -2.55 -21.77
C ASN A 153 20.41 -3.85 -22.00
N GLY A 154 20.21 -4.43 -23.19
CA GLY A 154 20.96 -5.60 -23.65
C GLY A 154 22.44 -5.29 -23.80
N LYS A 155 23.28 -5.87 -22.94
CA LYS A 155 24.64 -6.23 -23.29
C LYS A 155 24.83 -7.73 -23.12
N SER A 156 24.76 -8.43 -24.25
CA SER A 156 25.34 -9.75 -24.42
C SER A 156 26.82 -9.67 -24.04
N THR A 157 27.27 -10.48 -23.09
CA THR A 157 28.70 -10.76 -22.89
C THR A 157 28.88 -12.26 -22.71
N THR A 158 29.49 -12.82 -23.74
CA THR A 158 29.95 -14.19 -23.92
C THR A 158 30.60 -14.77 -22.68
N PHE A 159 30.13 -15.94 -22.24
CA PHE A 159 30.79 -16.77 -21.25
C PHE A 159 32.06 -17.39 -21.87
N THR A 160 33.22 -17.15 -21.25
CA THR A 160 34.42 -17.97 -21.49
C THR A 160 34.99 -18.37 -20.14
N SER A 161 34.99 -19.68 -19.92
CA SER A 161 35.47 -20.34 -18.71
C SER A 161 36.99 -20.29 -18.63
N THR A 162 37.55 -19.83 -17.51
CA THR A 162 38.88 -20.25 -17.06
C THR A 162 38.93 -20.17 -15.53
N ALA A 163 39.21 -21.31 -14.89
CA ALA A 163 39.38 -21.43 -13.46
C ALA A 163 40.83 -21.09 -13.06
N THR A 164 41.03 -20.30 -11.99
CA THR A 164 42.23 -20.37 -11.13
C THR A 164 41.90 -19.81 -9.74
N SER A 165 42.32 -20.54 -8.70
CA SER A 165 42.20 -20.22 -7.27
C SER A 165 42.96 -18.95 -6.86
N LEU A 166 42.53 -18.27 -5.78
CA LEU A 166 43.33 -18.04 -4.57
C LEU A 166 42.57 -17.18 -3.53
N LEU A 167 42.87 -17.45 -2.27
CA LEU A 167 42.18 -17.04 -1.04
C LEU A 167 42.13 -15.53 -0.76
N GLY A 168 41.06 -15.13 -0.05
CA GLY A 168 41.14 -14.28 1.13
C GLY A 168 41.10 -12.77 0.93
N ALA A 169 39.97 -12.15 1.30
CA ALA A 169 39.90 -10.99 2.18
C ALA A 169 38.45 -10.53 2.34
N SER A 170 38.05 -10.39 3.60
CA SER A 170 36.88 -9.65 4.06
C SER A 170 36.96 -8.18 3.64
N SER A 171 35.95 -7.68 2.96
CA SER A 171 35.58 -6.26 3.03
C SER A 171 34.15 -6.06 2.54
N SER A 172 33.35 -5.53 3.45
CA SER A 172 32.04 -4.91 3.24
C SER A 172 31.99 -3.99 2.01
N SER A 173 31.04 -4.24 1.11
CA SER A 173 30.60 -3.24 0.14
C SER A 173 29.13 -3.44 -0.21
N GLY A 174 28.24 -3.04 0.71
CA GLY A 174 26.85 -2.77 0.39
C GLY A 174 26.79 -1.41 -0.28
N GLY A 175 26.59 -1.40 -1.60
CA GLY A 175 26.32 -0.19 -2.37
C GLY A 175 25.07 0.50 -1.86
N ARG A 176 25.23 1.74 -1.41
CA ARG A 176 24.13 2.66 -1.10
C ARG A 176 23.41 2.97 -2.42
N GLY A 177 22.21 2.42 -2.56
CA GLY A 177 21.22 2.93 -3.49
C GLY A 177 20.90 4.38 -3.12
N THR A 178 21.05 5.24 -4.12
CA THR A 178 20.56 6.61 -4.18
C THR A 178 19.08 6.66 -3.82
N TRP A 179 18.78 7.07 -2.58
CA TRP A 179 17.44 7.51 -2.22
C TRP A 179 17.39 8.99 -2.52
N ASP A 180 16.45 9.31 -3.41
CA ASP A 180 16.12 10.64 -3.88
C ASP A 180 16.01 11.62 -2.71
N GLU A 181 16.64 12.76 -2.93
CA GLU A 181 16.74 13.90 -2.05
C GLU A 181 15.40 14.64 -2.05
N VAL A 182 14.49 14.24 -1.16
CA VAL A 182 13.30 15.03 -0.81
C VAL A 182 13.09 15.03 0.71
N ASP A 183 13.72 16.02 1.33
CA ASP A 183 13.23 16.75 2.51
C ASP A 183 13.10 15.97 3.84
N ALA A 184 14.21 15.35 4.28
CA ALA A 184 14.33 14.70 5.59
C ALA A 184 15.05 15.55 6.67
N GLU A 185 15.42 16.80 6.37
CA GLU A 185 16.30 17.65 7.21
C GLU A 185 15.56 18.63 8.14
N ALA A 186 14.28 18.43 8.46
CA ALA A 186 13.51 19.44 9.21
C ALA A 186 12.98 19.00 10.60
N ILE A 187 13.30 17.80 11.11
CA ILE A 187 12.71 17.31 12.38
C ILE A 187 13.74 16.58 13.28
N ILE A 188 15.00 16.98 13.26
CA ILE A 188 15.98 16.52 14.27
C ILE A 188 16.86 17.69 14.70
N ASP A 189 16.26 18.68 15.32
CA ASP A 189 16.94 19.57 16.27
C ASP A 189 15.88 20.05 17.27
N ASP A 190 16.23 20.18 18.54
CA ASP A 190 15.36 20.56 19.68
C ASP A 190 14.53 19.45 20.36
N VAL A 191 15.14 18.29 20.62
CA VAL A 191 14.78 17.53 21.84
C VAL A 191 16.00 17.54 22.77
N GLU A 192 16.21 18.66 23.47
CA GLU A 192 17.11 18.69 24.62
C GLU A 192 16.57 17.74 25.69
N PHE A 193 17.22 16.59 25.81
CA PHE A 193 16.99 15.62 26.87
C PHE A 193 17.56 16.20 28.17
N VAL A 194 16.74 16.93 28.93
CA VAL A 194 17.11 17.38 30.28
C VAL A 194 17.06 16.16 31.21
N ASP A 195 18.24 15.58 31.47
CA ASP A 195 18.44 14.52 32.44
C ASP A 195 18.26 15.08 33.86
N HIS A 196 17.05 14.96 34.43
CA HIS A 196 16.84 15.22 35.85
C HIS A 196 17.34 14.03 36.67
N ALA A 197 18.66 14.00 36.91
CA ALA A 197 19.25 13.19 37.98
C ALA A 197 18.74 13.74 39.32
N GLY A 198 17.76 13.05 39.90
CA GLY A 198 17.29 13.32 41.25
C GLY A 198 18.32 12.88 42.28
N GLU A 199 19.05 13.83 42.85
CA GLU A 199 19.81 13.62 44.09
C GLU A 199 18.83 13.67 45.26
N ALA A 200 18.38 12.48 45.68
CA ALA A 200 17.72 12.28 46.95
C ALA A 200 18.78 12.31 48.07
N GLU A 201 19.03 13.48 48.67
CA GLU A 201 19.77 13.56 49.92
C GLU A 201 18.90 13.03 51.06
N GLY A 202 19.17 11.79 51.47
CA GLY A 202 18.68 11.17 52.69
C GLY A 202 19.70 11.30 53.82
N ASP A 203 19.17 11.59 55.01
CA ASP A 203 19.83 11.68 56.32
C ASP A 203 21.01 10.72 56.57
N LEU A 204 22.08 11.27 57.16
CA LEU A 204 23.00 10.50 58.00
C LEU A 204 23.76 11.44 58.95
N ASP A 205 23.07 11.94 59.98
CA ASP A 205 23.74 12.50 61.16
C ASP A 205 24.36 11.35 61.96
N VAL A 206 25.69 11.28 61.90
CA VAL A 206 26.53 10.40 62.72
C VAL A 206 26.93 11.22 63.95
N ASP A 207 26.37 10.87 65.11
CA ASP A 207 26.90 11.26 66.41
C ASP A 207 28.30 10.65 66.59
N ASP A 208 29.31 11.46 66.90
CA ASP A 208 30.50 11.04 67.66
C ASP A 208 31.28 12.24 68.24
N GLU A 209 31.64 12.08 69.52
CA GLU A 209 32.45 12.89 70.48
C GLU A 209 31.80 13.98 71.34
#